data_AF-A0A0L0C8D7-F1
#
_entry.id   AF-A0A0L0C8D7-F1
#
_cell.length_a   1.000
_cell.length_b   1.000
_cell.length_c   1.000
_cell.angle_alpha   90.00
_cell.angle_beta   90.00
_cell.angle_gamma   90.00
#
_symmetry.space_group_name_H-M   'P 1'
#
loop_
_entity.id
_entity.type
_entity.pdbx_description
1 polymer ?
#
loop_
_entity_poly.entity_id
_entity_poly.type
_entity_poly.pdbx_seq_one_letter_code
_entity_poly.pdbx_strand_id
1 'polypeptide(L)'
;MFIKNFKLFATCVLCLNIYTQARSVSQMGDVYISISEDKWICDKIECPLDAFRCFVSKSNEENPSVLKRVNTCYTKDNQALTHKEFESPIDPSSHIRVQMTSTRNGNMITASSGLENFDEKKFQEEMNKIQANIKAQMNDLHVNLQKMNEDIHSNIQNQMRDLQHNLNEMQYNLAHMFQ
;
A
#
# COMPACT_ATOMS: atom_id res chain seq x y z
N MET A 1 -18.80 -24.44 27.57
CA MET A 1 -17.48 -24.85 27.05
C MET A 1 -17.12 -24.23 25.68
N PHE A 2 -17.79 -23.14 25.24
CA PHE A 2 -17.57 -22.55 23.91
C PHE A 2 -16.69 -21.27 23.91
N ILE A 3 -16.59 -20.57 25.05
CA ILE A 3 -15.93 -19.25 25.14
C ILE A 3 -14.40 -19.34 25.08
N LYS A 4 -13.79 -20.47 25.48
CA LYS A 4 -12.32 -20.65 25.45
C LYS A 4 -11.76 -20.75 24.02
N ASN A 5 -12.56 -21.24 23.07
CA ASN A 5 -12.12 -21.43 21.68
C ASN A 5 -12.19 -20.14 20.86
N PHE A 6 -13.08 -19.20 21.21
CA PHE A 6 -13.21 -17.92 20.51
C PHE A 6 -12.02 -16.99 20.75
N LYS A 7 -11.47 -16.96 21.97
CA LYS A 7 -10.26 -16.18 22.29
C LYS A 7 -9.05 -16.68 21.49
N LEU A 8 -8.89 -18.00 21.35
CA LEU A 8 -7.80 -18.60 20.58
C LEU A 8 -7.91 -18.28 19.09
N PHE A 9 -9.12 -18.30 18.54
CA PHE A 9 -9.37 -17.97 17.13
C PHE A 9 -9.13 -16.47 16.83
N ALA A 10 -9.58 -15.58 17.72
CA ALA A 10 -9.35 -14.14 17.59
C ALA A 10 -7.85 -13.78 17.68
N THR A 11 -7.08 -14.44 18.54
CA THR A 11 -5.62 -14.24 18.62
C THR A 11 -4.90 -14.74 17.37
N CYS A 12 -5.29 -15.89 16.80
CA CYS A 12 -4.70 -16.39 15.56
C CYS A 12 -4.98 -15.47 14.34
N VAL A 13 -6.20 -14.94 14.21
CA VAL A 13 -6.55 -14.02 13.10
C VAL A 13 -5.84 -12.67 13.24
N LEU A 14 -5.65 -12.16 14.46
CA LEU A 14 -4.85 -10.94 14.70
C LEU A 14 -3.36 -11.15 14.42
N CYS A 15 -2.79 -12.32 14.71
CA CYS A 15 -1.38 -12.62 14.41
C CYS A 15 -1.09 -12.83 12.92
N LEU A 16 -2.05 -13.35 12.14
CA LEU A 16 -1.87 -13.57 10.69
C LEU A 16 -1.91 -12.27 9.86
N ASN A 17 -2.50 -11.19 10.39
CA ASN A 17 -2.53 -9.88 9.71
C ASN A 17 -1.25 -9.06 9.87
N ILE A 18 -0.27 -9.49 10.67
CA ILE A 18 0.99 -8.77 10.88
C ILE A 18 2.06 -9.15 9.83
N TYR A 19 1.82 -10.22 9.06
CA TYR A 19 2.74 -10.71 8.02
C TYR A 19 2.35 -10.30 6.60
N THR A 20 1.54 -9.25 6.43
CA THR A 20 1.40 -8.62 5.11
C THR A 20 2.67 -7.83 4.82
N GLN A 21 3.70 -8.52 4.31
CA GLN A 21 4.93 -7.90 3.84
C GLN A 21 4.59 -7.00 2.65
N ALA A 22 4.60 -5.68 2.89
CA ALA A 22 4.33 -4.69 1.88
C ALA A 22 5.49 -4.65 0.87
N ARG A 23 5.36 -5.41 -0.22
CA ARG A 23 6.23 -5.25 -1.40
C ARG A 23 5.80 -3.98 -2.11
N SER A 24 6.66 -2.96 -2.10
CA SER A 24 6.43 -1.77 -2.92
C SER A 24 7.23 -1.89 -4.22
N VAL A 25 6.53 -1.77 -5.34
CA VAL A 25 7.13 -1.68 -6.67
C VAL A 25 6.72 -0.38 -7.29
N SER A 26 7.64 0.29 -7.97
CA SER A 26 7.34 1.51 -8.69
C SER A 26 8.17 1.60 -9.96
N GLN A 27 7.53 2.04 -11.04
CA GLN A 27 8.11 2.05 -12.37
C GLN A 27 7.77 3.36 -13.08
N MET A 28 8.78 3.95 -13.73
CA MET A 28 8.59 5.09 -14.63
C MET A 28 9.45 4.88 -15.87
N GLY A 29 8.80 4.57 -17.01
CA GLY A 29 9.50 4.12 -18.20
C GLY A 29 10.32 2.85 -17.90
N ASP A 30 11.63 2.94 -18.10
CA ASP A 30 12.60 1.87 -17.81
C ASP A 30 13.36 2.07 -16.47
N VAL A 31 12.92 3.02 -15.64
CA VAL A 31 13.38 3.17 -14.25
C VAL A 31 12.52 2.29 -13.36
N TYR A 32 13.14 1.42 -12.58
CA TYR A 32 12.47 0.42 -11.75
C TYR A 32 12.95 0.46 -10.30
N ILE A 33 12.06 0.65 -9.33
CA ILE A 33 12.39 0.58 -7.91
C ILE A 33 11.56 -0.53 -7.28
N SER A 34 12.22 -1.43 -6.54
CA SER A 34 11.54 -2.47 -5.76
C SER A 34 12.12 -2.64 -4.38
N ILE A 35 11.24 -2.83 -3.41
CA ILE A 35 11.59 -2.99 -2.00
C ILE A 35 11.01 -4.31 -1.50
N SER A 36 11.90 -5.19 -1.02
CA SER A 36 11.59 -6.35 -0.18
C SER A 36 12.32 -6.22 1.17
N GLU A 37 12.10 -7.18 2.07
CA GLU A 37 12.73 -7.18 3.41
C GLU A 37 14.25 -7.14 3.33
N ASP A 38 14.80 -8.00 2.50
CA ASP A 38 16.23 -8.28 2.33
C ASP A 38 16.88 -7.49 1.19
N LYS A 39 16.10 -7.01 0.23
CA LYS A 39 16.62 -6.47 -1.02
C LYS A 39 15.92 -5.18 -1.41
N TRP A 40 16.72 -4.19 -1.77
CA TRP A 40 16.23 -2.94 -2.30
C TRP A 40 16.89 -2.63 -3.64
N ILE A 41 16.15 -2.80 -4.73
CA ILE A 41 16.59 -2.40 -6.06
C ILE A 41 16.25 -0.93 -6.30
N CYS A 42 17.29 -0.14 -6.55
CA CYS A 42 17.27 1.25 -6.94
C CYS A 42 17.66 1.33 -8.42
N ASP A 43 16.74 0.91 -9.30
CA ASP A 43 16.94 0.81 -10.75
C ASP A 43 18.10 -0.11 -11.15
N LYS A 44 19.24 0.41 -11.60
CA LYS A 44 20.40 -0.41 -12.03
C LYS A 44 21.29 -0.88 -10.88
N ILE A 45 21.02 -0.46 -9.64
CA ILE A 45 21.83 -0.81 -8.47
C ILE A 45 20.98 -1.44 -7.37
N GLU A 46 21.64 -2.22 -6.52
CA GLU A 46 21.07 -2.72 -5.26
C GLU A 46 21.59 -1.83 -4.12
N CYS A 47 20.67 -1.31 -3.31
CA CYS A 47 21.02 -0.53 -2.14
C CYS A 47 21.39 -1.44 -0.95
N PRO A 48 22.41 -1.05 -0.15
CA PRO A 48 22.73 -1.71 1.12
C PRO A 48 21.55 -1.74 2.10
N LEU A 49 21.60 -2.65 3.08
CA LEU A 49 20.54 -2.82 4.09
C LEU A 49 20.34 -1.57 4.97
N ASP A 50 21.40 -0.83 5.24
CA ASP A 50 21.41 0.42 6.01
C ASP A 50 20.98 1.65 5.19
N ALA A 51 20.74 1.49 3.88
CA ALA A 51 20.18 2.55 3.06
C ALA A 51 18.74 2.86 3.48
N PHE A 52 18.42 4.16 3.48
CA PHE A 52 17.10 4.69 3.79
C PHE A 52 16.44 5.43 2.62
N ARG A 53 17.22 5.98 1.69
CA ARG A 53 16.72 6.74 0.53
C ARG A 53 17.45 6.29 -0.75
N CYS A 54 16.70 6.03 -1.80
CA CYS A 54 17.20 5.80 -3.16
C CYS A 54 16.81 7.00 -4.03
N PHE A 55 17.77 7.49 -4.81
CA PHE A 55 17.60 8.55 -5.79
C PHE A 55 18.02 8.04 -7.15
N VAL A 56 17.17 8.26 -8.15
CA VAL A 56 17.46 7.98 -9.55
C VAL A 56 17.25 9.27 -10.34
N SER A 57 18.24 9.69 -11.12
CA SER A 57 18.06 10.70 -12.15
C SER A 57 18.38 10.13 -13.53
N LYS A 58 17.70 10.63 -14.55
CA LYS A 58 17.90 10.28 -15.94
C LYS A 58 17.69 11.54 -16.78
N SER A 59 18.74 12.03 -17.43
CA SER A 59 18.67 13.25 -18.23
C SER A 59 19.70 13.32 -19.35
N ASN A 60 19.37 14.04 -20.42
CA ASN A 60 20.29 14.40 -21.50
C ASN A 60 20.45 15.92 -21.66
N GLU A 61 20.16 16.71 -20.61
CA GLU A 61 20.28 18.18 -20.64
C GLU A 61 21.72 18.65 -20.91
N GLU A 62 22.74 17.94 -20.40
CA GLU A 62 24.16 18.29 -20.61
C GLU A 62 24.66 17.93 -22.01
N ASN A 63 24.16 16.81 -22.57
CA ASN A 63 24.54 16.32 -23.88
C ASN A 63 23.32 15.66 -24.56
N PRO A 64 22.71 16.28 -25.59
CA PRO A 64 21.49 15.76 -26.19
C PRO A 64 21.61 14.33 -26.72
N SER A 65 22.79 13.92 -27.19
CA SER A 65 23.06 12.60 -27.76
C SER A 65 23.35 11.51 -26.71
N VAL A 66 23.52 11.89 -25.44
CA VAL A 66 23.88 10.98 -24.36
C VAL A 66 22.90 11.12 -23.21
N LEU A 67 22.25 10.01 -22.89
CA LEU A 67 21.38 9.90 -21.75
C LEU A 67 22.21 9.49 -20.53
N LYS A 68 22.40 10.43 -19.61
CA LYS A 68 23.06 10.19 -18.33
C LYS A 68 22.04 9.71 -17.31
N ARG A 69 22.36 8.61 -16.64
CA ARG A 69 21.56 8.02 -15.58
C ARG A 69 22.39 7.90 -14.32
N VAL A 70 21.87 8.38 -13.20
CA VAL A 70 22.56 8.38 -11.90
C VAL A 70 21.69 7.68 -10.87
N ASN A 71 22.25 6.70 -10.18
CA ASN A 71 21.58 5.93 -9.14
C ASN A 71 22.37 6.08 -7.85
N THR A 72 21.73 6.58 -6.79
CA THR A 72 22.39 6.83 -5.50
C THR A 72 21.54 6.33 -4.34
N CYS A 73 22.17 5.61 -3.41
CA CYS A 73 21.58 5.19 -2.13
C CYS A 73 22.16 6.04 -1.00
N TYR A 74 21.32 6.45 -0.07
CA TYR A 74 21.70 7.30 1.07
C TYR A 74 21.24 6.72 2.40
N THR A 75 21.97 7.03 3.47
CA THR A 75 21.53 6.85 4.86
C THR A 75 20.42 7.83 5.23
N LYS A 76 19.83 7.68 6.43
CA LYS A 76 18.88 8.66 6.99
C LYS A 76 19.48 10.06 7.11
N ASP A 77 20.78 10.15 7.36
CA ASP A 77 21.53 11.40 7.54
C ASP A 77 22.06 11.96 6.21
N ASN A 78 21.53 11.49 5.08
CA ASN A 78 21.92 11.88 3.72
C ASN A 78 23.39 11.59 3.35
N GLN A 79 24.05 10.64 4.00
CA GLN A 79 25.36 10.17 3.56
C GLN A 79 25.19 9.19 2.39
N ALA A 80 25.93 9.39 1.31
CA ALA A 80 25.90 8.49 0.16
C ALA A 80 26.61 7.17 0.49
N LEU A 81 25.90 6.05 0.32
CA LEU A 81 26.42 4.69 0.52
C LEU A 81 26.91 4.09 -0.79
N THR A 82 26.10 4.24 -1.84
CA THR A 82 26.37 3.71 -3.17
C THR A 82 25.99 4.76 -4.19
N HIS A 83 26.84 5.00 -5.17
CA HIS A 83 26.60 5.92 -6.28
C HIS A 83 27.13 5.29 -7.56
N LYS A 84 26.31 5.22 -8.60
CA LYS A 84 26.72 4.77 -9.93
C LYS A 84 26.09 5.63 -11.01
N GLU A 85 26.88 5.90 -12.03
CA GLU A 85 26.46 6.59 -13.24
C GLU A 85 26.51 5.63 -14.43
N PHE A 86 25.57 5.80 -15.34
CA PHE A 86 25.46 5.04 -16.58
C PHE A 86 25.19 6.02 -17.71
N GLU A 87 25.79 5.77 -18.86
CA GLU A 87 25.57 6.53 -20.07
C GLU A 87 25.07 5.60 -21.16
N SER A 88 24.12 6.08 -21.95
CA SER A 88 23.62 5.37 -23.12
C SER A 88 23.36 6.36 -24.25
N PRO A 89 23.61 5.97 -25.51
CA PRO A 89 23.28 6.82 -26.66
C PRO A 89 21.77 7.03 -26.75
N ILE A 90 21.36 8.21 -27.19
CA ILE A 90 19.95 8.55 -27.41
C ILE A 90 19.77 9.48 -28.61
N ASP A 91 18.55 9.55 -29.15
CA ASP A 91 18.18 10.52 -30.17
C ASP A 91 18.39 11.96 -29.64
N PRO A 92 19.22 12.79 -30.29
CA PRO A 92 19.47 14.17 -29.89
C PRO A 92 18.24 15.08 -29.88
N SER A 93 17.17 14.70 -30.59
CA SER A 93 15.90 15.43 -30.61
C SER A 93 15.03 15.17 -29.39
N SER A 94 15.28 14.08 -28.66
CA SER A 94 14.54 13.74 -27.45
C SER A 94 14.99 14.61 -26.28
N HIS A 95 14.04 15.07 -25.46
CA HIS A 95 14.33 15.80 -24.22
C HIS A 95 13.86 14.97 -23.04
N ILE A 96 14.80 14.39 -22.30
CA ILE A 96 14.49 13.55 -21.13
C ILE A 96 15.02 14.23 -19.88
N ARG A 97 14.14 14.41 -18.90
CA ARG A 97 14.51 14.70 -17.51
C ARG A 97 13.56 13.98 -16.58
N VAL A 98 14.08 12.99 -15.87
CA VAL A 98 13.37 12.20 -14.88
C VAL A 98 14.18 12.21 -13.59
N GLN A 99 13.50 12.41 -12.47
CA GLN A 99 14.03 12.27 -11.13
C GLN A 99 13.02 11.49 -10.30
N MET A 100 13.52 10.48 -9.59
CA MET A 100 12.72 9.60 -8.76
C MET A 100 13.43 9.42 -7.43
N THR A 101 12.72 9.67 -6.34
CA THR A 101 13.19 9.44 -4.98
C THR A 101 12.27 8.47 -4.30
N SER A 102 12.83 7.44 -3.67
CA SER A 102 12.09 6.49 -2.85
C SER A 102 12.73 6.36 -1.47
N THR A 103 11.92 6.09 -0.45
CA THR A 103 12.41 5.75 0.89
C THR A 103 12.16 4.28 1.20
N ARG A 104 12.90 3.72 2.16
CA ARG A 104 12.75 2.33 2.62
C ARG A 104 11.33 2.04 3.12
N ASN A 105 10.62 3.08 3.58
CA ASN A 105 9.25 2.98 4.09
C ASN A 105 8.19 3.05 2.97
N GLY A 106 8.60 3.05 1.70
CA GLY A 106 7.69 3.05 0.55
C GLY A 106 7.20 4.42 0.09
N ASN A 107 7.69 5.53 0.68
CA ASN A 107 7.34 6.86 0.18
C ASN A 107 8.04 7.11 -1.15
N MET A 108 7.34 7.77 -2.07
CA MET A 108 7.86 8.05 -3.41
C MET A 108 7.56 9.47 -3.87
N ILE A 109 8.56 10.09 -4.47
CA ILE A 109 8.45 11.41 -5.11
C ILE A 109 9.05 11.28 -6.50
N THR A 110 8.27 11.64 -7.51
CA THR A 110 8.70 11.61 -8.91
C THR A 110 8.51 12.98 -9.51
N ALA A 111 9.53 13.46 -10.23
CA ALA A 111 9.48 14.67 -11.03
C ALA A 111 9.96 14.35 -12.44
N SER A 112 9.20 14.74 -13.45
CA SER A 112 9.59 14.58 -14.84
C SER A 112 9.13 15.75 -15.69
N SER A 113 10.01 16.25 -16.53
CA SER A 113 9.69 17.19 -17.60
C SER A 113 10.32 16.63 -18.88
N GLY A 114 9.49 16.17 -19.82
CA GLY A 114 9.96 15.54 -21.06
C GLY A 114 9.49 14.10 -21.26
N LEU A 115 8.20 13.82 -21.06
CA LEU A 115 7.56 12.64 -21.66
C LEU A 115 7.02 13.04 -23.03
N GLU A 116 7.88 13.19 -24.04
CA GLU A 116 7.43 13.49 -25.42
C GLU A 116 6.75 12.30 -26.13
N ASN A 117 6.38 11.24 -25.40
CA ASN A 117 5.46 10.20 -25.84
C ASN A 117 4.39 9.89 -24.77
N PHE A 118 3.96 10.93 -24.04
CA PHE A 118 2.78 10.80 -23.20
C PHE A 118 1.53 10.88 -24.07
N ASP A 119 0.95 9.72 -24.41
CA ASP A 119 -0.39 9.66 -24.97
C ASP A 119 -1.39 9.98 -23.85
N GLU A 120 -1.66 11.28 -23.70
CA GLU A 120 -2.58 11.83 -22.70
C GLU A 120 -3.96 11.17 -22.78
N LYS A 121 -4.42 10.77 -23.97
CA LYS A 121 -5.71 10.10 -24.13
C LYS A 121 -5.66 8.69 -23.54
N LYS A 122 -4.62 7.92 -23.86
CA LYS A 122 -4.45 6.57 -23.30
C LYS A 122 -4.27 6.60 -21.79
N PHE A 123 -3.53 7.57 -21.28
CA PHE A 123 -3.37 7.78 -19.84
C PHE A 123 -4.72 8.13 -19.18
N GLN A 124 -5.49 9.05 -19.76
CA GLN A 124 -6.80 9.40 -19.23
C GLN A 124 -7.80 8.24 -19.29
N GLU A 125 -7.75 7.42 -20.33
CA GLU A 125 -8.57 6.19 -20.40
C GLU A 125 -8.21 5.19 -19.30
N GLU A 126 -6.92 4.98 -19.02
CA GLU A 126 -6.48 4.11 -17.93
C GLU A 126 -6.86 4.69 -16.56
N MET A 127 -6.69 6.00 -16.36
CA MET A 127 -7.11 6.68 -15.13
C MET A 127 -8.62 6.59 -14.91
N ASN A 128 -9.43 6.77 -15.96
CA ASN A 128 -10.88 6.61 -15.89
C ASN A 128 -11.29 5.17 -15.53
N LYS A 129 -10.61 4.16 -16.09
CA LYS A 129 -10.84 2.75 -15.74
C LYS A 129 -10.47 2.46 -14.30
N ILE A 130 -9.33 2.98 -13.82
CA ILE A 130 -8.89 2.84 -12.42
C ILE A 130 -9.92 3.51 -11.50
N GLN A 131 -10.38 4.72 -11.82
CA GLN A 131 -11.37 5.43 -11.02
C GLN A 131 -12.71 4.70 -10.97
N ALA A 132 -13.15 4.11 -12.09
CA ALA A 132 -14.36 3.28 -12.13
C ALA A 132 -14.21 2.01 -11.28
N ASN A 133 -13.07 1.33 -11.36
CA ASN A 133 -12.80 0.14 -10.55
C ASN A 133 -12.73 0.45 -9.06
N ILE A 134 -12.05 1.53 -8.66
CA ILE A 134 -12.00 1.99 -7.27
C ILE A 134 -13.41 2.32 -6.78
N LYS A 135 -14.22 3.02 -7.59
CA LYS A 135 -15.61 3.33 -7.23
C LYS A 135 -16.46 2.06 -7.05
N ALA A 136 -16.29 1.06 -7.90
CA ALA A 136 -16.98 -0.22 -7.78
C ALA A 136 -16.55 -0.97 -6.50
N GLN A 137 -15.24 -1.03 -6.22
CA GLN A 137 -14.71 -1.66 -4.99
C GLN A 137 -15.18 -0.93 -3.73
N MET A 138 -15.23 0.40 -3.74
CA MET A 138 -15.71 1.20 -2.60
C MET A 138 -17.21 0.99 -2.36
N ASN A 139 -18.00 0.87 -3.42
CA ASN A 139 -19.42 0.56 -3.29
C ASN A 139 -19.64 -0.85 -2.74
N ASP A 140 -18.89 -1.85 -3.22
CA ASP A 140 -18.98 -3.22 -2.71
C ASP A 140 -18.57 -3.30 -1.22
N LEU A 141 -17.49 -2.61 -0.86
CA LEU A 141 -17.07 -2.47 0.54
C LEU A 141 -18.15 -1.80 1.39
N HIS A 142 -18.80 -0.75 0.88
CA HIS A 142 -19.87 -0.05 1.59
C HIS A 142 -21.07 -0.96 1.86
N VAL A 143 -21.51 -1.71 0.85
CA VAL A 143 -22.62 -2.68 0.97
C VAL A 143 -22.28 -3.77 1.98
N ASN A 144 -21.07 -4.32 1.92
CA ASN A 144 -20.62 -5.35 2.85
C ASN A 144 -20.54 -4.84 4.30
N LEU A 145 -20.04 -3.62 4.51
CA LEU A 145 -20.02 -2.98 5.83
C LEU A 145 -21.41 -2.70 6.37
N GLN A 146 -22.33 -2.24 5.51
CA GLN A 146 -23.71 -2.00 5.91
C GLN A 146 -24.40 -3.30 6.35
N LYS A 147 -24.25 -4.36 5.56
CA LYS A 147 -24.80 -5.68 5.88
C LYS A 147 -24.23 -6.23 7.19
N MET A 148 -22.91 -6.12 7.38
CA MET A 148 -22.26 -6.52 8.63
C MET A 148 -22.80 -5.73 9.83
N ASN A 149 -23.04 -4.43 9.67
CA ASN A 149 -23.60 -3.60 10.73
C ASN A 149 -25.05 -4.00 11.07
N GLU A 150 -25.88 -4.30 10.06
CA GLU A 150 -27.24 -4.80 10.24
C GLU A 150 -27.25 -6.16 10.97
N ASP A 151 -26.35 -7.08 10.58
CA ASP A 151 -26.20 -8.39 11.22
C ASP A 151 -25.76 -8.26 12.70
N ILE A 152 -24.79 -7.38 12.98
CA ILE A 152 -24.35 -7.07 14.35
C ILE A 152 -25.53 -6.51 15.17
N HIS A 153 -26.27 -5.56 14.61
CA HIS A 153 -27.39 -4.93 15.31
C HIS A 153 -28.49 -5.95 15.65
N SER A 154 -28.87 -6.78 14.68
CA SER A 154 -29.85 -7.86 14.86
C SER A 154 -29.41 -8.85 15.94
N ASN A 155 -28.13 -9.25 15.92
CA ASN A 155 -27.60 -10.18 16.91
C ASN A 155 -27.62 -9.60 18.33
N ILE A 156 -27.24 -8.32 18.49
CA ILE A 156 -27.32 -7.63 19.78
C ILE A 156 -28.76 -7.54 20.28
N GLN A 157 -29.71 -7.19 19.41
CA GLN A 157 -31.13 -7.12 19.79
C GLN A 157 -31.68 -8.47 20.26
N ASN A 158 -31.33 -9.56 19.57
CA ASN A 158 -31.76 -10.89 19.97
C ASN A 158 -31.15 -11.30 21.32
N GLN A 159 -29.85 -11.05 21.54
CA GLN A 159 -29.20 -11.31 22.82
C GLN A 159 -29.83 -10.52 23.98
N MET A 160 -30.17 -9.25 23.74
CA MET A 160 -30.85 -8.41 24.74
C MET A 160 -32.25 -8.95 25.08
N ARG A 161 -33.00 -9.43 24.08
CA ARG A 161 -34.32 -10.03 24.28
C ARG A 161 -34.23 -11.31 25.10
N ASP A 162 -33.27 -12.18 24.80
CA ASP A 162 -33.05 -13.43 25.53
C ASP A 162 -32.65 -13.17 26.98
N LEU A 163 -31.79 -12.17 27.23
CA LEU A 163 -31.43 -11.74 28.59
C LEU A 163 -32.64 -11.23 29.36
N GLN A 164 -33.49 -10.40 28.73
CA GLN A 164 -34.69 -9.88 29.36
C GLN A 164 -35.68 -10.99 29.69
N HIS A 165 -35.85 -11.97 28.80
CA HIS A 165 -36.69 -13.14 29.05
C HIS A 165 -36.19 -13.94 30.26
N ASN A 166 -34.89 -14.26 30.31
CA ASN A 166 -34.28 -15.00 31.42
C ASN A 166 -34.41 -14.23 32.76
N LEU A 167 -34.25 -12.90 32.74
CA LEU A 167 -34.45 -12.07 33.93
C LEU A 167 -35.89 -12.14 34.45
N ASN A 168 -36.87 -12.10 33.55
CA ASN A 168 -38.28 -12.21 33.93
C ASN A 168 -38.62 -13.59 34.52
N GLU A 169 -38.07 -14.68 33.94
CA GLU A 169 -38.25 -16.02 34.50
C GLU A 169 -37.63 -16.16 35.90
N MET A 170 -36.43 -15.60 36.11
CA MET A 170 -35.80 -15.60 37.43
C MET A 170 -36.62 -14.82 38.47
N GLN A 171 -37.15 -13.66 38.10
CA GLN A 171 -38.02 -12.86 38.98
C GLN A 171 -39.30 -13.61 39.34
N TYR A 172 -39.93 -14.27 38.36
CA TYR A 172 -41.12 -15.09 38.58
C TYR A 172 -40.85 -16.25 39.55
N ASN A 173 -39.77 -16.99 39.33
CA ASN A 173 -39.38 -18.10 40.21
C ASN A 173 -39.03 -17.63 41.63
N LEU A 174 -38.37 -16.47 41.77
CA LEU A 174 -38.11 -15.85 43.07
C LEU A 174 -39.41 -15.50 43.80
N ALA A 175 -40.38 -14.89 43.11
CA ALA A 175 -41.66 -14.52 43.71
C ALA A 175 -42.45 -15.73 44.22
N HIS A 176 -42.36 -16.88 43.54
CA HIS A 176 -43.04 -18.11 43.93
C HIS A 176 -42.31 -18.93 45.02
N MET A 177 -41.05 -18.64 45.33
CA MET A 177 -40.33 -19.30 46.45
C MET A 177 -40.64 -18.68 47.82
N PHE A 178 -41.21 -17.48 47.87
CA PHE A 178 -41.51 -16.74 49.11
C PHE A 178 -43.01 -16.64 49.43
N GLN A 179 -43.84 -17.44 48.75
CA GLN A 179 -45.26 -17.67 49.07
C GLN A 179 -45.43 -19.06 49.68
#